data_AF-A0A538CIL8-F1
#
_entry.id   AF-A0A538CIL8-F1
#
_cell.length_a   1.000
_cell.length_b   1.000
_cell.length_c   1.000
_cell.angle_alpha   90.00
_cell.angle_beta   90.00
_cell.angle_gamma   90.00
#
_symmetry.space_group_name_H-M   'P 1'
#
loop_
_entity.id
_entity.type
_entity.pdbx_description
1 polymer ?
#
loop_
_entity_poly.entity_id
_entity_poly.type
_entity_poly.pdbx_seq_one_letter_code
_entity_poly.pdbx_strand_id
1 'polypeptide(L)' 'MFVRLAILSLLIALVVGLAARPSGSAGPPVSYVVKPTDTLWSIAAKHYAGDPREGIWQLQRRNHLRGTTLVPGQRLVLP' A
#
# COMPACT_ATOMS: atom_id res chain seq x y z
N MET A 1 -24.86 14.35 -36.90
CA MET A 1 -24.78 14.82 -35.50
C MET A 1 -24.28 13.74 -34.54
N PHE A 2 -24.77 12.49 -34.65
CA PHE A 2 -24.38 11.37 -33.79
C PHE A 2 -22.88 11.02 -33.80
N VAL A 3 -22.25 10.99 -34.99
CA VAL A 3 -20.81 10.65 -35.13
C VAL A 3 -19.91 11.68 -34.44
N ARG A 4 -20.25 12.96 -34.49
CA ARG A 4 -19.49 14.03 -33.82
C ARG A 4 -19.57 13.91 -32.30
N LEU A 5 -20.75 13.54 -31.78
CA LEU A 5 -20.95 13.31 -30.34
C LEU A 5 -20.17 12.08 -29.86
N ALA A 6 -20.15 11.01 -30.66
CA ALA A 6 -19.37 9.80 -30.37
C ALA A 6 -17.85 10.08 -30.35
N ILE A 7 -17.35 10.88 -31.30
CA ILE A 7 -15.94 11.30 -31.34
C ILE A 7 -15.60 12.17 -30.12
N LEU A 8 -16.48 13.10 -29.75
CA LEU A 8 -16.26 13.97 -28.58
C LEU A 8 -16.18 13.15 -27.29
N SER A 9 -17.09 12.19 -27.11
CA SER A 9 -17.13 11.33 -25.93
C SER A 9 -15.92 10.39 -25.85
N LEU A 10 -15.45 9.87 -26.99
CA LEU A 10 -14.22 9.07 -27.04
C LEU A 10 -12.98 9.91 -26.69
N LEU A 11 -12.90 11.15 -27.20
CA LEU A 11 -11.82 12.09 -26.86
C LEU A 11 -11.83 12.43 -25.36
N ILE A 12 -13.00 12.69 -24.78
CA ILE A 12 -13.14 12.96 -23.34
C ILE A 12 -12.69 11.73 -22.53
N ALA A 13 -13.11 10.52 -22.92
CA ALA A 13 -12.70 9.29 -22.23
C ALA A 13 -11.18 9.07 -22.31
N LEU A 14 -10.56 9.35 -23.47
CA LEU A 14 -9.12 9.26 -23.65
C LEU A 14 -8.37 10.27 -22.78
N VAL A 15 -8.83 11.52 -22.75
CA VAL A 15 -8.24 12.58 -21.91
C VAL A 15 -8.37 12.24 -20.42
N VAL A 16 -9.52 11.73 -19.98
CA VAL A 16 -9.72 11.28 -18.59
C VAL A 16 -8.82 10.10 -18.26
N GLY A 17 -8.70 9.13 -19.16
CA GLY A 17 -7.81 7.98 -18.99
C GLY A 17 -6.33 8.36 -18.90
N LEU A 18 -5.88 9.32 -19.71
CA LEU A 18 -4.51 9.85 -19.66
C LEU A 18 -4.27 10.74 -18.44
N ALA A 19 -5.28 11.46 -17.96
CA ALA A 19 -5.21 12.30 -16.77
C ALA A 19 -5.32 11.51 -15.45
N ALA A 20 -5.87 10.29 -15.50
CA ALA A 20 -5.93 9.36 -14.38
C ALA A 20 -4.53 8.85 -14.04
N ARG A 21 -3.82 9.63 -13.24
CA ARG A 21 -2.53 9.24 -12.66
C ARG A 21 -2.80 8.08 -11.71
N PRO A 22 -2.02 6.97 -11.77
CA PRO A 22 -2.10 5.95 -10.73
C PRO A 22 -1.85 6.64 -9.39
N SER A 23 -2.80 6.48 -8.47
CA SER A 23 -2.67 6.98 -7.11
C SER A 23 -1.49 6.23 -6.49
N GLY A 24 -0.29 6.84 -6.50
CA GLY A 24 0.93 6.32 -5.87
C GLY A 24 0.86 6.33 -4.34
N SER A 25 -0.33 6.06 -3.80
CA SER A 25 -0.62 6.04 -2.37
C SER A 25 0.05 4.87 -1.65
N ALA A 26 0.46 3.83 -2.38
CA ALA A 26 1.34 2.80 -1.87
C ALA A 26 2.65 2.94 -2.64
N GLY A 27 3.73 3.31 -1.94
CA GLY A 27 5.06 3.27 -2.52
C GLY A 27 5.43 1.83 -2.95
N PRO A 28 6.57 1.64 -3.60
CA PRO A 28 7.09 0.30 -3.85
C PRO A 28 7.17 -0.45 -2.52
N PRO A 29 6.67 -1.69 -2.42
CA PRO A 29 6.68 -2.43 -1.18
C PRO A 29 8.12 -2.56 -0.64
N VAL A 30 8.35 -2.01 0.57
CA VAL A 30 9.67 -2.02 1.19
C VAL A 30 9.87 -3.33 1.93
N SER A 31 10.94 -4.05 1.62
CA SER A 31 11.33 -5.24 2.39
C SER A 31 12.11 -4.83 3.64
N TYR A 32 11.60 -5.20 4.81
CA TYR A 32 12.21 -4.98 6.11
C TYR A 32 12.67 -6.30 6.71
N VAL A 33 13.86 -6.30 7.33
CA VAL A 33 14.36 -7.46 8.08
C VAL A 33 14.22 -7.15 9.56
N VAL A 34 13.44 -7.96 10.26
CA VAL A 34 13.21 -7.85 11.70
C VAL A 34 14.53 -7.94 12.44
N LYS A 35 14.80 -6.96 13.31
CA LYS A 35 15.99 -6.92 14.16
C LYS A 35 15.68 -7.52 15.54
N PRO A 36 16.71 -7.97 16.27
CA PRO A 36 16.55 -8.26 17.70
C PRO A 36 15.94 -7.04 18.40
N THR A 37 14.97 -7.28 19.30
CA THR A 37 14.15 -6.29 20.04
C THR A 37 13.03 -5.61 19.27
N ASP A 38 12.88 -5.83 17.96
CA ASP A 38 11.73 -5.32 17.22
C ASP A 38 10.43 -6.00 17.68
N THR A 39 9.40 -5.18 17.83
CA THR A 39 8.02 -5.63 18.06
C THR A 39 7.13 -5.16 16.92
N LEU A 40 6.00 -5.84 16.70
CA LEU A 40 4.98 -5.38 15.75
C LEU A 40 4.58 -3.93 16.01
N TRP A 41 4.50 -3.53 17.28
CA TRP A 41 4.19 -2.16 17.67
C TRP A 41 5.26 -1.18 17.20
N SER A 42 6.54 -1.43 17.52
CA SER A 42 7.63 -0.54 17.11
C SER A 42 7.78 -0.42 15.60
N ILE A 43 7.55 -1.52 14.86
CA ILE A 43 7.60 -1.52 13.39
C ILE A 43 6.39 -0.75 12.85
N ALA A 44 5.18 -1.02 13.34
CA ALA A 44 3.97 -0.35 12.90
C ALA A 44 4.04 1.16 13.14
N ALA A 45 4.39 1.59 14.35
CA ALA A 45 4.50 2.99 14.72
C ALA A 45 5.55 3.77 13.91
N LYS A 46 6.57 3.08 13.39
CA LYS A 46 7.64 3.71 12.61
C LYS A 46 7.34 3.78 11.11
N HIS A 47 6.61 2.81 10.58
CA HIS A 47 6.45 2.63 9.13
C HIS A 47 5.02 2.86 8.63
N TYR A 48 4.03 2.91 9.51
CA TYR A 48 2.65 3.21 9.16
C TYR A 48 2.26 4.56 9.77
N ALA A 49 1.55 5.38 9.00
CA ALA A 49 0.96 6.61 9.49
C ALA A 49 -0.35 6.30 10.24
N GLY A 50 -0.68 7.10 11.25
CA GLY A 50 -1.94 6.98 12.01
C GLY A 50 -1.84 6.13 13.28
N ASP A 51 -2.89 5.38 13.59
CA ASP A 51 -2.95 4.53 14.78
C ASP A 51 -2.04 3.29 14.61
N PRO A 52 -1.07 3.06 15.51
CA PRO A 52 -0.23 1.87 15.48
C PRO A 52 -1.01 0.55 15.45
N ARG A 53 -2.21 0.49 16.05
CA ARG A 53 -3.06 -0.72 16.04
C ARG A 53 -3.52 -1.07 14.62
N GLU A 54 -3.90 -0.06 13.85
CA GLU A 54 -4.27 -0.23 12.45
C GLU A 54 -3.04 -0.64 11.63
N GLY A 55 -1.89 0.00 11.90
CA GLY A 55 -0.61 -0.39 11.29
C GLY A 55 -0.23 -1.84 11.57
N ILE A 56 -0.45 -2.34 12.80
CA ILE A 56 -0.24 -3.76 13.15
C ILE A 56 -1.17 -4.66 12.33
N TRP A 57 -2.46 -4.33 12.27
CA TRP A 57 -3.43 -5.12 11.50
C TRP A 57 -3.05 -5.20 10.01
N GLN A 58 -2.65 -4.06 9.42
CA GLN A 58 -2.18 -4.01 8.04
C GLN A 58 -0.89 -4.82 7.85
N LEU A 59 0.05 -4.71 8.78
CA LEU A 59 1.31 -5.45 8.76
C LEU A 59 1.08 -6.96 8.81
N GLN A 60 0.20 -7.42 9.70
CA GLN A 60 -0.15 -8.83 9.83
C GLN A 60 -0.84 -9.35 8.58
N ARG A 61 -1.83 -8.61 8.07
CA ARG A 61 -2.58 -8.99 6.87
C ARG A 61 -1.68 -9.07 5.64
N ARG A 62 -0.77 -8.11 5.46
CA ARG A 62 0.18 -8.08 4.34
C ARG A 62 1.18 -9.23 4.38
N ASN A 63 1.59 -9.66 5.57
CA ASN A 63 2.61 -10.69 5.76
C ASN A 63 2.07 -12.06 6.17
N HIS A 64 0.73 -12.23 6.17
CA HIS A 64 0.04 -13.45 6.62
C HIS A 64 0.48 -13.93 8.01
N LEU A 65 0.76 -12.99 8.92
CA LEU A 65 1.19 -13.32 10.28
C LEU A 65 -0.01 -13.85 11.08
N ARG A 66 0.14 -15.03 11.69
CA ARG A 66 -0.90 -15.67 12.51
C ARG A 66 -0.97 -15.16 13.95
N GLY A 67 -0.04 -14.29 14.35
CA GLY A 67 0.08 -13.81 15.71
C GLY A 67 1.00 -12.60 15.83
N THR A 68 1.48 -12.36 17.05
CA THR A 68 2.32 -11.20 17.38
C THR A 68 3.81 -11.51 17.47
N THR A 69 4.17 -12.78 17.47
CA THR A 69 5.56 -13.23 17.54
C THR A 69 6.28 -12.93 16.24
N LEU A 70 7.39 -12.20 16.35
CA LEU A 70 8.34 -11.96 15.27
C LEU A 70 9.65 -12.70 15.57
N VAL A 71 10.31 -13.19 14.53
CA VAL A 71 11.62 -13.83 14.64
C VAL A 71 12.69 -12.89 14.07
N PRO A 72 13.79 -12.59 14.80
CA PRO A 72 14.90 -11.84 14.22
C PRO A 72 15.40 -12.48 12.92
N GLY A 73 15.63 -11.67 11.89
CA GLY A 73 15.97 -12.13 10.54
C GLY A 73 14.77 -12.41 9.64
N GLN A 74 13.54 -12.42 10.17
CA GLN A 74 12.33 -12.55 9.38
C GLN A 74 12.16 -11.37 8.41
N ARG A 75 11.83 -11.67 7.15
CA ARG A 75 11.53 -10.65 6.14
C ARG A 75 10.05 -10.28 6.20
N LEU A 76 9.77 -9.00 6.35
CA LEU A 76 8.43 -8.42 6.31
C LEU A 76 8.33 -7.44 5.14
N VAL A 77 7.16 -7.41 4.51
CA VAL A 77 6.79 -6.44 3.50
C VAL A 77 6.04 -5.31 4.19
N LEU A 78 6.56 -4.10 4.04
CA LEU A 78 6.00 -2.85 4.56
C LEU A 78 5.32 -2.03 3.44
N PRO A 79 4.46 -1.05 3.80
CA PRO A 79 3.89 -0.06 2.87
C PRO A 79 4.94 0.70 2.06
#